data_AF-A0A1A7BLX5-F1
#
_entry.id   AF-A0A1A7BLX5-F1
#
_cell.length_a   1.000
_cell.length_b   1.000
_cell.length_c   1.000
_cell.angle_alpha   90.00
_cell.angle_beta   90.00
_cell.angle_gamma   90.00
#
_symmetry.space_group_name_H-M   'P 1'
#
loop_
_entity.id
_entity.type
_entity.pdbx_description
1 polymer ?
#
loop_
_entity_poly.entity_id
_entity_poly.type
_entity_poly.pdbx_seq_one_letter_code
_entity_poly.pdbx_strand_id
1 'polypeptide(L)'
;MIEIEVQNETHQTQDRIRFAAVPRIGEGIRLREPDGMWASYDVLDVWYQKAEFGDVWMPYLHVRMTPGEAAAAGGDYAAEYDDGFASLHGGH
;
A
#
# COMPACT_ATOMS: atom_id res chain seq x y z
N MET A 1 19.92 7.13 13.10
CA MET A 1 19.13 6.16 12.32
C MET A 1 17.77 6.04 13.00
N ILE A 2 16.69 6.27 12.26
CA ILE A 2 15.31 6.31 12.78
C ILE A 2 14.57 5.13 12.18
N GLU A 3 13.85 4.38 13.00
CA GLU A 3 13.00 3.28 12.55
C GLU A 3 11.54 3.72 12.60
N ILE A 4 10.80 3.40 11.54
CA ILE A 4 9.35 3.61 11.45
C ILE A 4 8.71 2.26 11.21
N GLU A 5 7.65 1.97 11.94
CA GLU A 5 6.81 0.81 11.68
C GLU A 5 5.62 1.20 10.81
N VAL A 6 5.37 0.41 9.77
CA VAL A 6 4.27 0.59 8.83
C VAL A 6 3.31 -0.58 9.00
N GLN A 7 2.06 -0.27 9.35
CA GLN A 7 0.98 -1.23 9.40
C GLN A 7 0.13 -1.07 8.14
N ASN A 8 0.19 -2.06 7.26
CA ASN A 8 -0.52 -2.07 5.99
C ASN A 8 -1.86 -2.79 6.15
N GLU A 9 -2.96 -2.02 6.12
CA GLU A 9 -4.31 -2.57 6.25
C GLU A 9 -4.72 -3.39 5.02
N THR A 10 -4.28 -3.01 3.82
CA THR A 10 -4.65 -3.70 2.57
C THR A 10 -4.16 -5.15 2.57
N HIS A 11 -2.91 -5.36 2.99
CA HIS A 11 -2.28 -6.69 2.98
C HIS A 11 -2.23 -7.36 4.35
N GLN A 12 -2.70 -6.68 5.40
CA GLN A 12 -2.62 -7.15 6.78
C GLN A 12 -1.16 -7.50 7.18
N THR A 13 -0.21 -6.64 6.79
CA THR A 13 1.23 -6.82 7.07
C THR A 13 1.79 -5.71 7.94
N GLN A 14 2.96 -5.98 8.52
CA GLN A 14 3.72 -5.06 9.37
C GLN A 14 5.19 -5.05 8.93
N ASP A 15 5.68 -3.87 8.57
CA ASP A 15 7.04 -3.67 8.06
C ASP A 15 7.80 -2.61 8.86
N ARG A 16 9.12 -2.80 9.01
CA ARG A 16 10.02 -1.81 9.65
C ARG A 16 10.95 -1.18 8.64
N ILE A 17 10.85 0.14 8.50
CA ILE A 17 11.65 0.93 7.56
C ILE A 17 12.66 1.77 8.33
N ARG A 18 13.92 1.76 7.88
CA ARG A 18 15.04 2.46 8.49
C ARG A 18 15.44 3.69 7.67
N PHE A 19 15.49 4.85 8.32
CA PHE A 19 15.88 6.11 7.72
C PHE A 19 17.21 6.63 8.30
N ALA A 20 18.05 7.17 7.42
CA ALA A 20 19.28 7.87 7.81
C ALA A 20 19.01 9.27 8.40
N ALA A 21 17.86 9.88 8.08
CA ALA A 21 17.43 11.21 8.52
C ALA A 21 15.93 11.22 8.86
N VAL A 22 15.44 12.29 9.50
CA VAL A 22 14.01 12.44 9.84
C VAL A 22 13.19 12.57 8.55
N PRO A 23 12.31 11.61 8.23
CA PRO A 23 11.47 11.71 7.03
C PRO A 23 10.36 12.74 7.23
N ARG A 24 10.00 13.42 6.14
CA ARG A 24 8.78 14.25 6.07
C ARG A 24 7.80 13.56 5.15
N ILE A 25 6.54 13.48 5.55
CA ILE A 25 5.46 12.88 4.76
C ILE A 25 4.58 14.02 4.29
N GLY A 26 4.50 14.22 2.97
CA GLY A 26 3.78 15.34 2.36
C GLY A 26 2.39 14.95 1.85
N GLU A 27 2.28 13.84 1.10
CA GLU A 27 1.07 13.52 0.31
C GLU A 27 0.74 12.01 0.28
N GLY A 28 1.34 11.19 1.16
CA GLY A 28 1.18 9.74 1.17
C GLY A 28 2.52 9.00 1.12
N ILE A 29 2.47 7.67 0.98
CA ILE A 29 3.67 6.84 0.79
C ILE A 29 3.51 5.92 -0.43
N ARG A 30 4.63 5.50 -1.02
CA ARG A 30 4.63 4.44 -2.03
C ARG A 30 5.29 3.19 -1.46
N LEU A 31 4.58 2.07 -1.56
CA LEU A 31 5.07 0.77 -1.14
C LEU A 31 5.21 -0.14 -2.36
N ARG A 32 6.16 -1.07 -2.28
CA ARG A 32 6.39 -2.04 -3.36
C ARG A 32 5.52 -3.27 -3.12
N GLU A 33 4.70 -3.59 -4.09
CA GLU A 33 3.76 -4.69 -4.07
C GLU A 33 4.44 -6.04 -4.35
N PRO A 34 3.78 -7.18 -4.04
CA PRO A 34 4.33 -8.51 -4.28
C PRO A 34 4.67 -8.80 -5.76
N ASP A 35 3.97 -8.16 -6.69
CA ASP A 35 4.25 -8.21 -8.14
C ASP A 35 5.50 -7.41 -8.54
N GLY A 36 6.08 -6.68 -7.60
CA GLY A 36 7.26 -5.85 -7.77
C GLY A 36 6.97 -4.42 -8.26
N MET A 37 5.70 -4.08 -8.52
CA MET A 37 5.26 -2.74 -8.90
C MET A 37 5.11 -1.83 -7.69
N TRP A 38 5.08 -0.52 -7.92
CA TRP A 38 4.91 0.48 -6.87
C TRP A 38 3.48 0.99 -6.84
N ALA A 39 2.79 0.86 -5.71
CA ALA A 39 1.46 1.40 -5.51
C ALA A 39 1.47 2.57 -4.53
N SER A 40 0.52 3.50 -4.72
CA SER A 40 0.30 4.64 -3.83
C SER A 40 -0.59 4.24 -2.65
N TYR A 41 -0.24 4.75 -1.46
CA TYR A 41 -0.95 4.53 -0.21
C TYR A 41 -1.25 5.85 0.47
N ASP A 42 -2.50 6.00 0.90
CA ASP A 42 -2.95 7.09 1.76
C ASP A 42 -2.53 6.81 3.20
N VAL A 43 -2.11 7.85 3.91
CA VAL A 43 -1.82 7.78 5.35
C VAL A 43 -3.09 8.12 6.12
N LEU A 44 -3.58 7.17 6.89
CA LEU A 44 -4.82 7.31 7.66
C LEU A 44 -4.56 7.92 9.03
N ASP A 45 -3.48 7.51 9.69
CA ASP A 45 -3.08 8.02 11.00
C ASP A 45 -1.55 7.97 11.19
N VAL A 46 -1.04 8.87 12.04
CA VAL A 46 0.35 8.96 12.49
C VAL A 46 0.38 9.16 13.98
N TRP A 47 1.01 8.24 14.71
CA TRP A 47 1.22 8.40 16.15
C TRP A 47 2.65 8.05 16.55
N TYR A 48 2.98 8.44 17.78
CA TYR A 48 4.30 8.22 18.36
C TYR A 48 4.15 7.40 19.65
N GLN A 49 4.98 6.38 19.81
CA GLN A 49 5.07 5.59 21.03
C GLN A 49 6.47 5.69 21.61
N LYS A 50 6.59 5.71 22.93
CA LYS A 50 7.90 5.67 23.58
C LYS A 50 8.60 4.36 23.20
N ALA A 51 9.83 4.44 22.72
CA ALA A 51 10.63 3.27 22.40
C ALA A 51 10.81 2.37 23.63
N GLU A 52 10.94 1.07 23.40
CA GLU A 52 11.25 0.10 24.46
C GLU A 52 12.63 0.37 25.10
N PHE A 53 13.56 0.95 24.32
CA PHE A 53 14.91 1.29 24.77
C PHE A 53 15.26 2.74 24.41
N GLY A 54 15.73 3.49 25.41
CA GLY A 54 16.12 4.89 25.29
C GLY A 54 14.98 5.90 25.43
N ASP A 55 15.31 7.19 25.40
CA ASP A 55 14.34 8.30 25.43
C ASP A 55 14.10 8.84 24.01
N VAL A 56 13.62 7.97 23.13
CA VAL A 56 13.25 8.31 21.75
C VAL A 56 11.79 7.93 21.52
N TRP A 57 11.07 8.77 20.78
CA TRP A 57 9.71 8.49 20.33
C TRP A 57 9.76 7.84 18.94
N MET A 58 9.17 6.64 18.81
CA MET A 58 9.08 5.89 17.56
C MET A 58 7.76 6.23 16.85
N PRO A 59 7.79 6.65 15.58
CA PRO A 59 6.59 6.89 14.81
C PRO A 59 6.01 5.59 14.24
N TYR A 60 4.69 5.57 14.12
CA TYR A 60 3.92 4.52 13.50
C TYR A 60 3.02 5.14 12.42
N LEU A 61 2.91 4.45 11.28
CA LEU A 61 2.05 4.86 10.18
C LEU A 61 0.99 3.78 9.94
N HIS A 62 -0.28 4.19 10.00
CA HIS A 62 -1.39 3.38 9.49
C HIS A 62 -1.72 3.84 8.08
N VAL A 63 -1.63 2.92 7.12
CA VAL A 63 -1.78 3.22 5.71
C VAL A 63 -2.76 2.28 5.03
N ARG A 64 -3.36 2.77 3.94
CA ARG A 64 -4.25 2.01 3.07
C ARG A 64 -3.98 2.36 1.62
N MET A 65 -4.01 1.37 0.73
CA MET A 65 -3.81 1.60 -0.71
C MET A 65 -4.82 2.62 -1.23
N THR A 66 -4.33 3.62 -1.97
CA THR A 66 -5.15 4.69 -2.54
C THR A 66 -6.20 4.09 -3.48
N PRO A 67 -7.49 4.47 -3.39
CA PRO A 67 -8.52 3.94 -4.27
C PRO A 67 -8.17 4.13 -5.76
N GLY A 68 -8.31 3.06 -6.55
CA GLY A 68 -7.99 3.07 -7.98
C GLY A 68 -6.61 2.52 -8.34
N GLU A 69 -5.64 2.50 -7.41
CA GLU A 69 -4.33 1.84 -7.65
C GLU A 69 -4.48 0.33 -7.89
N ALA A 70 -5.33 -0.33 -7.09
CA ALA A 70 -5.62 -1.75 -7.26
C ALA A 70 -6.26 -2.08 -8.63
N ALA A 71 -6.99 -1.13 -9.23
CA ALA A 71 -7.60 -1.31 -10.54
C ALA A 71 -6.58 -1.09 -11.68
N ALA A 72 -5.59 -0.21 -11.49
CA ALA A 72 -4.51 0.01 -12.44
C ALA A 72 -3.51 -1.15 -12.46
N ALA A 73 -3.26 -1.80 -11.33
CA ALA A 73 -2.40 -2.98 -11.24
C ALA A 73 -2.97 -4.21 -11.99
N GLY A 74 -4.26 -4.27 -12.27
CA GLY A 74 -4.89 -5.32 -13.08
C GLY A 74 -4.82 -5.11 -14.61
N GLY A 75 -4.27 -3.98 -15.06
CA GLY A 75 -4.19 -3.62 -16.47
C GLY A 75 -2.91 -4.15 -17.11
N ASP A 76 -2.93 -5.44 -17.50
CA ASP A 76 -2.23 -5.99 -18.68
C ASP A 76 -2.33 -7.54 -18.76
N TYR A 77 -2.96 -8.20 -17.78
CA TYR A 77 -3.19 -9.66 -17.78
C TYR A 77 -4.64 -10.10 -17.50
N ALA A 78 -5.59 -9.16 -17.39
CA ALA A 78 -7.01 -9.45 -17.16
C ALA A 78 -7.89 -9.40 -18.42
N ALA A 79 -7.31 -9.33 -19.61
CA ALA A 79 -8.05 -9.22 -20.88
C ALA A 79 -8.32 -10.57 -21.59
N GLU A 80 -7.97 -11.72 -21.00
CA GLU A 80 -8.09 -13.03 -21.68
C GLU A 80 -9.21 -13.95 -21.14
N TYR A 81 -10.02 -13.51 -20.17
CA TYR A 81 -11.04 -14.39 -19.55
C TYR A 81 -12.47 -13.84 -19.48
N ASP A 82 -12.90 -12.98 -20.43
CA ASP A 82 -14.31 -12.58 -20.51
C ASP A 82 -14.89 -12.38 -21.92
N ASP A 83 -14.49 -13.19 -22.91
CA ASP A 83 -15.09 -13.17 -24.26
C ASP A 83 -15.85 -14.46 -24.63
N GLY A 84 -16.34 -15.20 -23.61
CA GLY A 84 -16.86 -16.56 -23.81
C GLY A 84 -18.36 -16.80 -23.63
N PHE A 85 -19.10 -15.95 -22.91
CA PHE A 85 -20.46 -16.34 -22.45
C PHE A 85 -21.60 -15.41 -22.86
N ALA A 86 -21.36 -14.34 -23.63
CA ALA A 86 -22.37 -13.29 -23.85
C ALA A 86 -22.98 -13.19 -25.27
N SER A 87 -23.00 -14.24 -26.11
CA SER A 87 -23.62 -14.10 -27.47
C SER A 87 -24.49 -15.25 -28.00
N LEU A 88 -25.02 -16.15 -27.19
CA LEU A 88 -25.99 -17.15 -27.66
C LEU A 88 -27.43 -16.83 -27.26
N HIS A 89 -27.94 -15.65 -27.64
CA HIS A 89 -29.36 -15.42 -27.84
C HIS A 89 -29.63 -14.19 -28.72
N GLY A 90 -30.08 -14.41 -29.97
CA GLY A 90 -30.88 -13.43 -30.72
C GLY A 90 -30.70 -13.35 -32.24
N GLY A 91 -31.62 -13.99 -32.99
CA GLY A 91 -32.04 -13.64 -34.37
C GLY A 91 -31.11 -14.14 -35.49
N HIS A 92 -31.55 -14.72 -36.60
CA HIS A 92 -32.82 -14.69 -37.33
C HIS A 92 -33.03 -16.02 -38.09
#